data_AF-A0AAV1AR92-F1
#
_entry.id   AF-A0AAV1AR92-F1
#
_cell.length_a   1.000
_cell.length_b   1.000
_cell.length_c   1.000
_cell.angle_alpha   90.00
_cell.angle_beta   90.00
_cell.angle_gamma   90.00
#
_symmetry.space_group_name_H-M   'P 1'
#
loop_
_entity.id
_entity.type
_entity.pdbx_description
1 polymer ?
#
loop_
_entity_poly.entity_id
_entity_poly.type
_entity_poly.pdbx_seq_one_letter_code
_entity_poly.pdbx_strand_id
1 'polypeptide(L)'
;MFKSDLDRISPVLPHVLACKHAHEVWAKVHKHFNSQIKAQFHQLRYKLKTSKKGTRSISKYILRIRTIANSLLAIGDPISEWDQVNAILQGLPEEYNSFIMMVYRKCDLTDMYEVEALLYIQEAQLDKYKQELATSSAFLQM
;
A
#
# COMPACT_ATOMS: atom_id res chain seq x y z
N MET A 1 -6.21 26.92 12.75
CA MET A 1 -7.23 26.48 11.78
C MET A 1 -7.11 27.24 10.45
N PHE A 2 -7.15 28.58 10.41
CA PHE A 2 -7.03 29.32 9.13
C PHE A 2 -5.70 29.16 8.36
N LYS A 3 -4.57 28.95 9.05
CA LYS A 3 -3.25 28.83 8.41
C LYS A 3 -3.12 27.53 7.59
N SER A 4 -3.68 26.42 8.07
CA SER A 4 -3.63 25.13 7.36
C SER A 4 -4.48 25.12 6.09
N ASP A 5 -5.62 25.82 6.09
CA ASP A 5 -6.47 25.92 4.89
C ASP A 5 -5.86 26.87 3.85
N LEU A 6 -5.18 27.93 4.31
CA LEU A 6 -4.45 28.86 3.45
C LEU A 6 -3.24 28.17 2.77
N ASP A 7 -2.50 27.33 3.52
CA ASP A 7 -1.38 26.55 2.96
C ASP A 7 -1.84 25.58 1.88
N ARG A 8 -3.05 25.00 2.03
CA ARG A 8 -3.63 24.08 1.05
C ARG A 8 -3.96 24.77 -0.26
N ILE A 9 -4.42 26.03 -0.23
CA ILE A 9 -4.77 26.80 -1.45
C ILE A 9 -3.62 27.62 -2.03
N SER A 10 -2.52 27.79 -1.29
CA SER A 10 -1.32 28.52 -1.76
C SER A 10 -0.86 28.14 -3.18
N PRO A 11 -0.85 26.86 -3.61
CA PRO A 11 -0.42 26.48 -4.95
C PRO A 11 -1.31 27.00 -6.09
N VAL A 12 -2.58 27.31 -5.80
CA VAL A 12 -3.53 27.78 -6.82
C VAL A 12 -3.72 29.31 -6.81
N LEU A 13 -3.21 30.01 -5.79
CA LEU A 13 -3.29 31.48 -5.68
C LEU A 13 -2.82 32.21 -6.95
N PRO A 14 -1.64 31.90 -7.54
CA PRO A 14 -1.18 32.59 -8.75
C PRO A 14 -2.15 32.44 -9.94
N HIS A 15 -2.88 31.33 -9.99
CA HIS A 15 -3.79 31.02 -11.09
C HIS A 15 -5.11 31.79 -10.98
N VAL A 16 -5.52 32.19 -9.77
CA VAL A 16 -6.80 32.86 -9.52
C VAL A 16 -6.71 34.39 -9.49
N LEU A 17 -5.50 34.96 -9.44
CA LEU A 17 -5.29 36.43 -9.42
C LEU A 17 -5.89 37.16 -10.63
N ALA A 18 -6.01 36.49 -11.78
CA ALA A 18 -6.59 37.04 -12.99
C ALA A 18 -8.12 36.85 -13.11
N CYS A 19 -8.77 36.19 -12.13
CA CYS A 19 -10.20 35.97 -12.13
C CYS A 19 -10.95 37.24 -11.70
N LYS A 20 -12.02 37.56 -12.43
CA LYS A 20 -12.90 38.71 -12.17
C LYS A 20 -14.12 38.33 -11.34
N HIS A 21 -14.52 37.06 -11.41
CA HIS A 21 -15.72 36.56 -10.74
C HIS A 21 -15.44 35.34 -9.87
N ALA A 22 -16.20 35.19 -8.78
CA ALA A 22 -16.04 34.09 -7.83
C ALA A 22 -16.16 32.69 -8.49
N HIS A 23 -17.02 32.56 -9.50
CA HIS A 23 -17.18 31.28 -10.23
C HIS A 23 -15.91 30.87 -10.99
N GLU A 24 -15.12 31.83 -11.49
CA GLU A 24 -13.87 31.55 -12.19
C GLU A 24 -12.77 31.10 -11.22
N VAL A 25 -12.72 31.74 -10.04
CA VAL A 25 -11.83 31.33 -8.94
C VAL A 25 -12.16 29.89 -8.56
N TRP A 26 -13.44 29.60 -8.29
CA TRP A 26 -13.90 28.26 -7.93
C TRP A 26 -13.58 27.22 -8.99
N ALA A 27 -13.80 27.53 -10.27
CA ALA A 27 -13.50 26.64 -11.38
C ALA A 27 -11.99 26.30 -11.46
N LYS A 28 -11.11 27.29 -11.29
CA LYS A 28 -9.65 27.07 -11.32
C LYS A 28 -9.16 26.28 -10.10
N VAL A 29 -9.64 26.62 -8.91
CA VAL A 29 -9.37 25.87 -7.67
C VAL A 29 -9.76 24.42 -7.85
N HIS A 30 -11.01 24.16 -8.25
CA HIS A 30 -11.49 22.81 -8.49
C HIS A 30 -10.68 22.06 -9.53
N LYS A 31 -10.40 22.69 -10.68
CA LYS A 31 -9.63 22.06 -11.75
C LYS A 31 -8.24 21.64 -11.25
N HIS A 32 -7.57 22.52 -10.51
CA HIS A 32 -6.26 22.24 -9.95
C HIS A 32 -6.29 21.07 -8.97
N PHE A 33 -7.13 21.11 -7.94
CA PHE A 33 -7.19 20.03 -6.95
C PHE A 33 -7.71 18.72 -7.53
N ASN A 34 -8.67 18.75 -8.45
CA ASN A 34 -9.11 17.55 -9.15
C ASN A 34 -7.98 16.91 -9.96
N SER A 35 -7.13 17.72 -10.61
CA SER A 35 -5.97 17.19 -11.34
C SER A 35 -4.95 16.53 -10.40
N GLN A 36 -4.72 17.14 -9.23
CA GLN A 36 -3.81 16.59 -8.22
C GLN A 36 -4.34 15.28 -7.62
N ILE A 37 -5.63 15.24 -7.26
CA ILE A 37 -6.29 14.03 -6.73
C ILE A 37 -6.21 12.90 -7.76
N LYS A 38 -6.47 13.17 -9.04
CA LYS A 38 -6.33 12.17 -10.11
C LYS A 38 -4.90 11.65 -10.23
N ALA A 39 -3.89 12.52 -10.19
CA ALA A 39 -2.50 12.12 -10.22
C ALA A 39 -2.13 11.26 -9.00
N GLN A 40 -2.59 11.65 -7.81
CA GLN A 40 -2.38 10.92 -6.55
C GLN A 40 -3.06 9.54 -6.60
N PHE A 41 -4.29 9.45 -7.11
CA PHE A 41 -4.99 8.19 -7.34
C PHE A 41 -4.16 7.23 -8.20
N HIS A 42 -3.69 7.68 -9.37
CA HIS A 42 -2.89 6.84 -10.26
C HIS A 42 -1.58 6.41 -9.59
N GLN A 43 -0.93 7.33 -8.88
CA GLN A 43 0.31 7.03 -8.16
C GLN A 43 0.09 5.99 -7.05
N LEU A 44 -0.99 6.10 -6.27
CA LEU A 44 -1.30 5.18 -5.19
C LEU A 44 -1.68 3.79 -5.72
N ARG A 45 -2.52 3.70 -6.75
CA ARG A 45 -2.86 2.43 -7.43
C ARG A 45 -1.63 1.76 -8.01
N TYR A 46 -0.73 2.53 -8.63
CA TYR A 46 0.55 2.02 -9.11
C TYR A 46 1.43 1.50 -7.96
N LYS A 47 1.56 2.27 -6.87
CA LYS A 47 2.30 1.86 -5.67
C LYS A 47 1.75 0.59 -5.04
N LEU A 48 0.42 0.42 -5.02
CA LEU A 48 -0.23 -0.81 -4.54
C LEU A 48 0.17 -2.00 -5.39
N LYS A 49 -0.03 -1.92 -6.71
CA LYS A 49 0.24 -2.99 -7.68
C LYS A 49 1.71 -3.41 -7.75
N THR A 50 2.62 -2.46 -7.57
CA THR A 50 4.07 -2.70 -7.66
C THR A 50 4.73 -2.94 -6.30
N SER A 51 3.95 -2.95 -5.22
CA SER A 51 4.48 -3.21 -3.89
C SER A 51 4.97 -4.66 -3.81
N LYS A 52 6.20 -4.83 -3.30
CA LYS A 52 6.82 -6.12 -3.05
C LYS A 52 7.33 -6.15 -1.61
N LYS A 53 7.30 -7.32 -0.95
CA LYS A 53 7.93 -7.55 0.35
C LYS A 53 9.41 -7.15 0.28
N GLY A 54 10.11 -7.69 -0.71
CA GLY A 54 11.56 -7.53 -0.84
C GLY A 54 12.27 -8.05 0.42
N THR A 55 13.23 -7.29 0.92
CA THR A 55 13.99 -7.61 2.15
C THR A 55 13.29 -7.17 3.44
N ARG A 56 12.05 -6.67 3.37
CA ARG A 56 11.29 -6.22 4.55
C ARG A 56 10.72 -7.41 5.31
N SER A 57 10.47 -7.22 6.60
CA SER A 57 9.61 -8.13 7.36
C SER A 57 8.16 -8.06 6.88
N ILE A 58 7.39 -9.12 7.13
CA ILE A 58 5.95 -9.17 6.83
C ILE A 58 5.23 -7.99 7.47
N SER A 59 5.54 -7.67 8.74
CA SER A 59 4.89 -6.56 9.45
C SER A 59 5.07 -5.22 8.72
N LYS A 60 6.32 -4.90 8.33
CA LYS A 60 6.62 -3.65 7.58
C LYS A 60 5.95 -3.65 6.21
N TYR A 61 5.85 -4.81 5.57
CA TYR A 61 5.21 -4.93 4.27
C TYR A 61 3.69 -4.74 4.34
N ILE A 62 3.02 -5.40 5.29
CA ILE A 62 1.56 -5.24 5.54
C ILE A 62 1.24 -3.78 5.90
N LEU A 63 2.02 -3.16 6.79
CA LEU A 63 1.84 -1.75 7.14
C LEU A 63 1.91 -0.83 5.92
N ARG A 64 2.81 -1.11 4.98
CA ARG A 64 2.93 -0.35 3.73
C ARG A 64 1.66 -0.47 2.88
N ILE A 65 1.12 -1.68 2.71
CA ILE A 65 -0.12 -1.90 1.97
C ILE A 65 -1.30 -1.16 2.63
N ARG A 66 -1.46 -1.29 3.96
CA ARG A 66 -2.48 -0.57 4.73
C ARG A 66 -2.36 0.95 4.60
N THR A 67 -1.14 1.48 4.60
CA THR A 67 -0.90 2.92 4.42
C THR A 67 -1.37 3.40 3.05
N ILE A 68 -1.12 2.60 2.00
CA ILE A 68 -1.61 2.91 0.65
C ILE A 68 -3.14 2.82 0.60
N ALA A 69 -3.74 1.78 1.19
CA ALA A 69 -5.19 1.61 1.29
C ALA A 69 -5.87 2.80 2.00
N ASN A 70 -5.34 3.23 3.14
CA ASN A 70 -5.83 4.40 3.88
C ASN A 70 -5.69 5.70 3.07
N SER A 71 -4.61 5.83 2.28
CA SER A 71 -4.41 6.99 1.41
C SER A 71 -5.42 7.02 0.26
N LEU A 72 -5.76 5.85 -0.29
CA LEU A 72 -6.78 5.69 -1.32
C LEU A 72 -8.18 6.00 -0.76
N LEU A 73 -8.50 5.51 0.43
CA LEU A 73 -9.71 5.87 1.17
C LEU A 73 -9.84 7.39 1.38
N ALA A 74 -8.74 8.05 1.78
CA ALA A 74 -8.72 9.49 2.05
C ALA A 74 -9.02 10.36 0.81
N ILE A 75 -8.82 9.83 -0.40
CA ILE A 75 -9.14 10.52 -1.66
C ILE A 75 -10.44 10.03 -2.32
N GLY A 76 -11.23 9.22 -1.60
CA GLY A 76 -12.52 8.73 -2.06
C GLY A 76 -12.47 7.48 -2.95
N ASP A 77 -11.38 6.72 -2.92
CA ASP A 77 -11.20 5.48 -3.68
C ASP A 77 -10.93 4.28 -2.76
N PRO A 78 -11.88 3.87 -1.90
CA PRO A 78 -11.66 2.72 -1.03
C PRO A 78 -11.36 1.45 -1.84
N ILE A 79 -10.47 0.61 -1.32
CA ILE A 79 -10.21 -0.73 -1.85
C ILE A 79 -10.79 -1.78 -0.92
N SER A 80 -11.28 -2.88 -1.49
CA SER A 80 -11.83 -3.96 -0.69
C SER A 80 -10.75 -4.61 0.17
N GLU A 81 -11.17 -5.28 1.23
CA GLU A 81 -10.26 -6.07 2.05
C GLU A 81 -9.58 -7.18 1.24
N TRP A 82 -10.33 -7.84 0.35
CA TRP A 82 -9.79 -8.84 -0.56
C TRP A 82 -8.76 -8.27 -1.53
N ASP A 83 -8.96 -7.05 -2.03
CA ASP A 83 -7.95 -6.38 -2.87
C ASP A 83 -6.65 -6.11 -2.09
N GLN A 84 -6.75 -5.80 -0.79
CA GLN A 84 -5.58 -5.65 0.08
C GLN A 84 -4.86 -6.98 0.28
N VAL A 85 -5.60 -8.06 0.56
CA VAL A 85 -5.05 -9.42 0.67
C VAL A 85 -4.35 -9.81 -0.63
N ASN A 86 -5.00 -9.63 -1.78
CA ASN A 86 -4.41 -9.93 -3.08
C ASN A 86 -3.14 -9.12 -3.34
N ALA A 87 -3.13 -7.82 -3.01
CA ALA A 87 -1.93 -7.00 -3.14
C ALA A 87 -0.78 -7.52 -2.27
N ILE A 88 -1.07 -8.00 -1.06
CA ILE A 88 -0.08 -8.66 -0.20
C ILE A 88 0.46 -9.91 -0.89
N LEU A 89 -0.41 -10.86 -1.24
CA LEU A 89 -0.04 -12.14 -1.83
C LEU A 89 0.80 -11.99 -3.11
N GLN A 90 0.41 -11.10 -4.02
CA GLN A 90 1.13 -10.84 -5.28
C GLN A 90 2.52 -10.21 -5.08
N GLY A 91 2.80 -9.66 -3.90
CA GLY A 91 4.09 -9.07 -3.59
C GLY A 91 5.00 -9.93 -2.72
N LEU A 92 4.58 -11.13 -2.34
CA LEU A 92 5.42 -12.09 -1.63
C LEU A 92 6.42 -12.77 -2.58
N PRO A 93 7.61 -13.15 -2.10
CA PRO A 93 8.58 -13.92 -2.87
C PRO A 93 8.17 -15.40 -2.99
N GLU A 94 8.85 -16.12 -3.88
CA GLU A 94 8.52 -17.50 -4.27
C GLU A 94 8.49 -18.51 -3.09
N GLU A 95 9.31 -18.29 -2.07
CA GLU A 95 9.35 -19.10 -0.84
C GLU A 95 8.00 -19.11 -0.07
N TYR A 96 7.08 -18.19 -0.39
CA TYR A 96 5.71 -18.16 0.15
C TYR A 96 4.67 -18.84 -0.77
N ASN A 97 5.05 -19.44 -1.90
CA ASN A 97 4.09 -19.98 -2.87
C ASN A 97 3.10 -20.99 -2.25
N SER A 98 3.56 -21.88 -1.37
CA SER A 98 2.69 -22.83 -0.67
C SER A 98 1.64 -22.12 0.19
N PHE A 99 2.03 -21.04 0.88
CA PHE A 99 1.12 -20.19 1.64
C PHE A 99 0.10 -19.49 0.73
N ILE A 100 0.57 -18.92 -0.39
CA ILE A 100 -0.30 -18.23 -1.37
C ILE A 100 -1.37 -19.20 -1.90
N MET A 101 -0.97 -20.42 -2.27
CA MET A 101 -1.90 -21.45 -2.75
C MET A 101 -2.90 -21.90 -1.67
N MET A 102 -2.48 -21.99 -0.41
CA MET A 102 -3.37 -22.28 0.71
C MET A 102 -4.43 -21.18 0.87
N VAL A 103 -4.03 -19.90 0.82
CA VAL A 103 -4.97 -18.78 0.94
C VAL A 103 -5.96 -18.77 -0.23
N TYR A 104 -5.51 -18.95 -1.47
CA TYR A 104 -6.42 -19.03 -2.62
C TYR A 104 -7.38 -20.22 -2.56
N ARG A 105 -6.99 -21.34 -1.94
CA ARG A 105 -7.91 -22.48 -1.73
C ARG A 105 -8.99 -22.17 -0.70
N LYS A 106 -8.71 -21.30 0.27
CA LYS A 106 -9.66 -20.85 1.30
C LYS A 106 -10.47 -19.62 0.87
N CYS A 107 -10.51 -19.29 -0.44
CA CYS A 107 -11.19 -18.10 -0.99
C CYS A 107 -12.53 -17.80 -0.31
N ASP A 108 -12.76 -16.51 -0.06
CA ASP A 108 -13.93 -15.91 0.62
C ASP A 108 -14.16 -16.24 2.10
N LEU A 109 -13.40 -17.17 2.70
CA LEU A 109 -13.50 -17.51 4.13
C LEU A 109 -12.41 -16.88 4.99
N THR A 110 -11.36 -16.32 4.38
CA THR A 110 -10.18 -15.84 5.10
C THR A 110 -10.22 -14.33 5.26
N ASP A 111 -10.43 -13.88 6.49
CA ASP A 111 -10.37 -12.47 6.90
C ASP A 111 -8.91 -11.96 6.95
N MET A 112 -8.68 -10.65 6.76
CA MET A 112 -7.35 -10.05 6.72
C MET A 112 -6.54 -10.31 8.00
N TYR A 113 -7.19 -10.34 9.16
CA TYR A 113 -6.52 -10.64 10.42
C TYR A 113 -6.00 -12.09 10.46
N GLU A 114 -6.75 -13.04 9.90
CA GLU A 114 -6.29 -14.43 9.77
C GLU A 114 -5.10 -14.52 8.81
N VAL A 115 -5.17 -13.87 7.64
CA VAL A 115 -4.05 -13.83 6.68
C VAL A 115 -2.78 -13.25 7.32
N GLU A 116 -2.91 -12.14 8.05
CA GLU A 116 -1.79 -11.51 8.74
C GLU A 116 -1.17 -12.44 9.80
N ALA A 117 -2.00 -13.06 10.64
CA ALA A 117 -1.54 -13.97 11.68
C ALA A 117 -0.77 -15.17 11.08
N LEU A 118 -1.32 -15.79 10.03
CA LEU A 118 -0.69 -16.92 9.36
C LEU A 118 0.59 -16.51 8.62
N LEU A 119 0.66 -15.30 8.06
CA LEU A 119 1.89 -14.77 7.46
C LEU A 119 3.02 -14.59 8.47
N TYR A 120 2.71 -14.17 9.71
CA TYR A 120 3.72 -14.08 10.76
C TYR A 120 4.28 -15.44 11.14
N ILE A 121 3.41 -16.45 11.25
CA ILE A 121 3.84 -17.83 11.50
C ILE A 121 4.74 -18.32 10.35
N GLN A 122 4.33 -18.07 9.10
CA GLN A 122 5.10 -18.47 7.92
C GLN A 122 6.47 -17.79 7.85
N GLU A 123 6.56 -16.49 8.18
CA GLU A 123 7.85 -15.77 8.23
C GLU A 123 8.79 -16.39 9.27
N ALA A 124 8.29 -16.68 10.49
CA ALA A 124 9.10 -17.29 11.53
C ALA A 124 9.61 -18.70 11.15
N GLN A 125 8.78 -19.49 10.47
CA GLN A 125 9.18 -20.82 9.98
C GLN A 125 10.27 -20.74 8.90
N LEU A 126 10.13 -19.81 7.95
CA LEU A 126 11.13 -19.59 6.91
C LEU A 126 12.46 -19.09 7.48
N ASP A 127 12.41 -18.19 8.45
CA ASP A 127 13.61 -17.66 9.10
C ASP A 127 14.36 -18.76 9.87
N LYS A 128 13.63 -19.63 10.58
CA LYS A 128 14.21 -20.82 11.24
C LYS A 128 14.89 -21.74 10.23
N TYR A 129 14.21 -22.07 9.12
CA TYR A 129 14.77 -22.93 8.08
C TYR A 129 16.04 -22.33 7.44
N LYS A 130 16.06 -21.03 7.19
CA LYS A 130 17.24 -20.31 6.67
C LYS A 130 18.41 -20.36 7.64
N GLN A 131 18.16 -20.24 8.94
CA GLN A 131 19.20 -20.37 9.97
C GLN A 131 19.78 -21.79 10.00
N GLU A 132 18.93 -22.83 9.98
CA GLU A 132 19.37 -24.22 9.98
C GLU A 132 20.26 -24.54 8.76
N LEU A 133 19.86 -24.10 7.56
CA LEU A 133 20.68 -24.24 6.35
C LEU A 133 22.03 -23.52 6.46
N ALA A 134 22.04 -22.29 7.01
CA ALA A 134 23.27 -21.55 7.20
C ALA A 134 24.22 -22.25 8.17
N THR A 135 23.69 -22.81 9.27
CA THR A 135 24.49 -23.59 10.23
C THR A 135 25.06 -24.84 9.60
N SER A 136 24.25 -25.62 8.88
CA SER A 136 24.68 -26.85 8.19
C SER A 136 25.76 -26.59 7.13
N SER A 137 25.61 -25.51 6.35
CA SER A 137 26.61 -25.08 5.36
C SER A 137 27.95 -24.71 6.01
N ALA A 138 27.92 -24.01 7.15
CA ALA A 138 29.13 -23.63 7.89
C ALA A 138 29.87 -24.86 8.45
N PHE A 139 29.14 -25.89 8.89
CA PHE A 139 29.76 -27.14 9.37
C PHE A 139 30.42 -27.97 8.26
N LEU A 140 29.93 -27.90 7.01
CA LEU A 140 30.52 -28.62 5.88
C LEU A 140 31.80 -27.96 5.32
N GLN A 141 32.09 -26.72 5.71
CA GLN A 141 33.26 -25.94 5.25
C GLN A 141 34.44 -25.93 6.23
N MET A 142 34.29 -26.56 7.41
CA MET A 142 35.35 -26.77 8.40
C MET A 142 35.98 -28.16 8.24
#